data_AF-A0AAP4JL13-F1
#
_entry.id   AF-A0AAP4JL13-F1
#
_cell.length_a   1.000
_cell.length_b   1.000
_cell.length_c   1.000
_cell.angle_alpha   90.00
_cell.angle_beta   90.00
_cell.angle_gamma   90.00
#
_symmetry.space_group_name_H-M   'P 1'
#
loop_
_entity.id
_entity.type
_entity.pdbx_description
1 polymer ?
#
loop_
_entity_poly.entity_id
_entity_poly.type
_entity_poly.pdbx_seq_one_letter_code
_entity_poly.pdbx_strand_id
1 'polypeptide(L)'
;MPLLQVVEDDQISSKKYLAVDEEELAKMIEENQELKRKLAARGMWTLTTATSYVEGHNNTWVVNNILNVPRFHKFLQDTVVSYPPPGKKGYLFHPKPWLDFLDKWFPEISRSLREKGK
;
A
#
# COMPACT_ATOMS: atom_id res chain seq x y z
N MET A 1 -1.30 30.92 -16.44
CA MET A 1 -0.33 31.19 -15.36
C MET A 1 -0.99 31.08 -13.99
N PRO A 2 -0.93 29.90 -13.37
CA PRO A 2 -1.40 29.67 -12.00
C PRO A 2 -0.55 30.43 -10.97
N LEU A 3 -1.21 30.90 -9.91
CA LEU A 3 -0.57 31.53 -8.75
C LEU A 3 -0.66 30.59 -7.56
N LEU A 4 0.49 30.11 -7.07
CA LEU A 4 0.56 29.28 -5.88
C LEU A 4 0.76 30.16 -4.64
N GLN A 5 -0.06 29.97 -3.62
CA GLN A 5 0.05 30.72 -2.37
C GLN A 5 1.16 30.09 -1.50
N VAL A 6 2.07 30.92 -0.99
CA VAL A 6 3.24 30.45 -0.23
C VAL A 6 2.84 30.18 1.23
N VAL A 7 3.32 29.07 1.79
CA VAL A 7 3.21 28.77 3.23
C VAL A 7 4.52 29.13 3.92
N GLU A 8 4.46 30.00 4.93
CA GLU A 8 5.58 30.39 5.80
C GLU A 8 5.17 30.15 7.25
N ASP A 9 6.07 29.57 8.07
CA ASP A 9 5.81 29.28 9.48
C ASP A 9 4.47 28.55 9.74
N ASP A 10 4.17 27.53 8.93
CA ASP A 10 2.92 26.77 8.93
C ASP A 10 1.63 27.58 8.70
N GLN A 11 1.76 28.84 8.25
CA GLN A 11 0.63 29.71 7.89
C GLN A 11 0.64 30.06 6.41
N ILE A 12 -0.55 30.02 5.80
CA ILE A 12 -0.74 30.46 4.42
C ILE A 12 -0.51 31.98 4.37
N SER A 13 0.50 32.42 3.63
CA SER A 13 0.79 33.84 3.48
C SER A 13 -0.30 34.50 2.64
N SER A 14 -1.00 35.47 3.23
CA SER A 14 -2.03 36.24 2.52
C SER A 14 -1.48 37.18 1.45
N LYS A 15 -0.15 37.42 1.45
CA LYS A 15 0.51 38.45 0.63
C LYS A 15 1.55 37.91 -0.36
N LYS A 16 1.95 36.64 -0.26
CA LYS A 16 3.01 36.05 -1.09
C LYS A 16 2.45 34.96 -2.00
N TYR A 17 2.65 35.15 -3.30
CA TYR A 17 2.25 34.23 -4.34
C TYR A 17 3.42 33.97 -5.28
N LEU A 18 3.55 32.72 -5.73
CA LEU A 18 4.50 32.30 -6.74
C LEU A 18 3.75 32.14 -8.06
N ALA A 19 4.12 32.95 -9.06
CA ALA A 19 3.64 32.75 -10.42
C ALA A 19 4.46 31.63 -11.05
N VAL A 20 3.78 30.55 -11.40
CA VAL A 20 4.39 29.37 -12.03
C VAL A 20 3.75 29.21 -13.40
N ASP A 21 4.51 28.77 -14.38
CA ASP A 21 3.90 28.40 -15.67
C ASP A 21 3.07 27.11 -15.52
N GLU A 22 2.24 26.79 -16.50
CA GLU A 22 1.36 25.61 -16.42
C GLU A 22 2.10 24.28 -16.58
N GLU A 23 3.18 24.25 -17.35
CA GLU A 23 4.04 23.09 -17.56
C GLU A 23 4.90 22.79 -16.32
N GLU A 24 5.47 23.82 -15.71
CA GLU A 24 6.21 23.77 -14.45
C GLU A 24 5.29 23.37 -13.29
N LEU A 25 4.04 23.88 -13.24
CA LEU A 25 3.06 23.42 -12.26
C LEU A 25 2.74 21.94 -12.43
N ALA A 26 2.52 21.47 -13.65
CA ALA A 26 2.23 20.07 -13.93
C ALA A 26 3.38 19.15 -13.47
N LYS A 27 4.62 19.57 -13.75
CA LYS A 27 5.83 18.86 -13.32
C LYS A 27 5.97 18.81 -11.79
N MET A 28 5.71 19.92 -11.10
CA MET A 28 5.72 19.98 -9.63
C MET A 28 4.67 19.07 -9.01
N ILE A 29 3.48 18.94 -9.62
CA ILE A 29 2.42 18.03 -9.18
C ILE A 29 2.86 16.57 -9.36
N GLU A 30 3.43 16.24 -10.52
CA GLU A 30 3.93 14.89 -10.82
C GLU A 30 5.05 14.47 -9.86
N GLU A 31 6.06 15.34 -9.66
CA GLU A 31 7.15 15.10 -8.71
C GLU A 31 6.63 14.91 -7.28
N ASN A 32 5.65 15.72 -6.84
CA ASN A 32 5.01 15.55 -5.53
C ASN A 32 4.28 14.21 -5.39
N GLN A 33 3.57 13.77 -6.44
CA GLN A 33 2.91 12.47 -6.44
C GLN A 33 3.93 11.34 -6.39
N GLU A 34 5.02 11.45 -7.13
CA GLU A 34 6.09 10.44 -7.13
C GLU A 34 6.81 10.38 -5.77
N LEU A 35 7.06 11.53 -5.14
CA LEU A 35 7.59 11.62 -3.77
C LEU A 35 6.65 10.97 -2.75
N LYS A 36 5.33 11.22 -2.85
CA LYS A 36 4.33 10.55 -2.01
C LYS A 36 4.33 9.04 -2.21
N ARG A 37 4.47 8.56 -3.46
CA ARG A 37 4.60 7.13 -3.77
C ARG A 37 5.89 6.54 -3.19
N LYS A 38 7.02 7.23 -3.31
CA LYS A 38 8.32 6.83 -2.72
C LYS A 38 8.28 6.80 -1.19
N LEU A 39 7.62 7.76 -0.55
CA LEU A 39 7.36 7.78 0.89
C LEU A 39 6.47 6.62 1.34
N ALA A 40 5.39 6.33 0.60
CA ALA A 40 4.53 5.19 0.86
C ALA A 40 5.28 3.85 0.70
N ALA A 41 6.19 3.76 -0.27
CA ALA A 41 7.04 2.58 -0.49
C ALA A 41 8.07 2.37 0.64
N ARG A 42 8.57 3.44 1.27
CA ARG A 42 9.49 3.35 2.43
C ARG A 42 8.85 2.72 3.68
N GLY A 43 7.52 2.68 3.76
CA GLY A 43 6.75 2.07 4.85
C GLY A 43 6.20 0.68 4.54
N MET A 44 6.55 0.07 3.41
CA MET A 44 6.02 -1.24 3.03
C MET A 44 6.68 -2.38 3.80
N TRP A 45 5.87 -3.37 4.16
CA TRP A 45 6.33 -4.58 4.83
C TRP A 45 6.75 -5.65 3.84
N THR A 46 7.75 -6.43 4.22
CA THR A 46 8.11 -7.66 3.51
C THR A 46 7.12 -8.77 3.82
N LEU A 47 7.09 -9.84 3.00
CA LEU A 47 6.29 -11.03 3.29
C LEU A 47 6.52 -11.59 4.71
N THR A 48 7.77 -11.61 5.18
CA THR A 48 8.10 -12.09 6.51
C THR A 48 7.47 -11.22 7.59
N THR A 49 7.55 -9.89 7.44
CA THR A 49 6.93 -8.95 8.38
C THR A 49 5.41 -9.04 8.34
N ALA A 50 4.80 -9.14 7.16
CA ALA A 50 3.35 -9.29 7.04
C ALA A 50 2.85 -10.60 7.66
N THR A 51 3.63 -11.69 7.50
CA THR A 51 3.30 -13.02 8.02
C THR A 51 3.37 -13.10 9.54
N SER A 52 4.22 -12.30 10.22
CA SER A 52 4.27 -12.34 11.69
C SER A 52 2.96 -11.91 12.36
N TYR A 53 2.07 -11.23 11.65
CA TYR A 53 0.72 -10.87 12.11
C TYR A 53 -0.33 -11.95 11.83
N VAL A 54 0.05 -13.04 11.19
CA VAL A 54 -0.81 -14.18 10.89
C VAL A 54 -0.39 -15.32 11.83
N GLU A 55 -0.86 -15.25 13.07
CA GLU A 55 -0.42 -16.15 14.15
C GLU A 55 -0.50 -17.63 13.77
N GLY A 56 0.58 -18.37 14.02
CA GLY A 56 0.65 -19.81 13.76
C GLY A 56 0.90 -20.20 12.29
N HIS A 57 1.12 -19.23 11.39
CA HIS A 57 1.30 -19.49 9.97
C HIS A 57 2.64 -18.96 9.44
N ASN A 58 3.17 -19.64 8.41
CA ASN A 58 4.44 -19.28 7.77
C ASN A 58 4.21 -18.61 6.40
N ASN A 59 5.28 -18.07 5.82
CA ASN A 59 5.22 -17.33 4.56
C ASN A 59 4.56 -18.15 3.43
N THR A 60 4.90 -19.44 3.32
CA THR A 60 4.34 -20.35 2.32
C THR A 60 2.83 -20.52 2.49
N TRP A 61 2.38 -20.64 3.74
CA TRP A 61 0.96 -20.75 4.05
C TRP A 61 0.20 -19.49 3.65
N VAL A 62 0.73 -18.30 3.98
CA VAL A 62 0.11 -17.02 3.64
C VAL A 62 0.00 -16.86 2.13
N VAL A 63 1.07 -17.21 1.39
CA VAL A 63 1.04 -17.17 -0.08
C VAL A 63 -0.05 -18.09 -0.63
N ASN A 64 -0.15 -19.33 -0.18
CA ASN A 64 -1.09 -20.30 -0.75
C ASN A 64 -2.55 -20.08 -0.34
N ASN A 65 -2.79 -19.63 0.89
CA ASN A 65 -4.15 -19.55 1.47
C ASN A 65 -4.71 -18.13 1.51
N ILE A 66 -3.91 -17.10 1.23
CA ILE A 66 -4.35 -15.71 1.15
C ILE A 66 -4.03 -15.13 -0.23
N LEU A 67 -2.75 -15.06 -0.60
CA LEU A 67 -2.32 -14.29 -1.79
C LEU A 67 -2.70 -14.95 -3.13
N ASN A 68 -2.60 -16.28 -3.20
CA ASN A 68 -2.91 -17.06 -4.40
C ASN A 68 -4.38 -17.49 -4.47
N VAL A 69 -5.21 -17.14 -3.49
CA VAL A 69 -6.64 -17.46 -3.52
C VAL A 69 -7.32 -16.50 -4.49
N PRO A 70 -7.94 -16.96 -5.59
CA PRO A 70 -8.46 -16.08 -6.64
C PRO A 70 -9.47 -15.04 -6.14
N ARG A 71 -10.24 -15.39 -5.11
CA ARG A 71 -11.21 -14.50 -4.46
C ARG A 71 -10.53 -13.29 -3.80
N PHE A 72 -9.40 -13.50 -3.14
CA PHE A 72 -8.67 -12.43 -2.44
C PHE A 72 -7.67 -11.73 -3.35
N HIS A 73 -7.15 -12.42 -4.37
CA HIS A 73 -6.14 -11.88 -5.27
C HIS A 73 -6.53 -10.52 -5.85
N LYS A 74 -7.74 -10.40 -6.42
CA LYS A 74 -8.26 -9.14 -6.98
C LYS A 74 -8.41 -8.02 -5.95
N PHE A 75 -8.73 -8.36 -4.70
CA PHE A 75 -8.90 -7.37 -3.63
C PHE A 75 -7.55 -6.92 -3.07
N LEU A 76 -6.61 -7.85 -2.96
CA LEU A 76 -5.30 -7.61 -2.39
C LEU A 76 -4.40 -6.87 -3.38
N GLN A 77 -4.53 -7.14 -4.67
CA GLN A 77 -3.76 -6.52 -5.73
C GLN A 77 -3.97 -5.00 -5.72
N ASP A 78 -2.86 -4.27 -5.82
CA ASP A 78 -2.73 -2.81 -5.88
C ASP A 78 -3.10 -2.02 -4.62
N THR A 79 -3.90 -2.59 -3.71
CA THR A 79 -4.39 -1.88 -2.51
C THR A 79 -3.69 -2.34 -1.23
N VAL A 80 -3.42 -3.65 -1.13
CA VAL A 80 -2.92 -4.27 0.11
C VAL A 80 -1.54 -4.88 -0.11
N VAL A 81 -1.35 -5.53 -1.26
CA VAL A 81 -0.14 -6.23 -1.63
C VAL A 81 0.28 -5.80 -3.03
N SER A 82 1.52 -5.34 -3.13
CA SER A 82 2.20 -5.19 -4.41
C SER A 82 2.83 -6.54 -4.76
N TYR A 83 2.26 -7.17 -5.79
CA TYR A 83 2.71 -8.47 -6.28
C TYR A 83 4.00 -8.30 -7.10
N PRO A 84 4.99 -9.18 -6.91
CA PRO A 84 6.22 -9.11 -7.68
C PRO A 84 5.93 -9.36 -9.18
N PRO A 85 6.64 -8.66 -10.09
CA PRO A 85 6.60 -8.96 -11.51
C PRO A 85 7.00 -10.42 -11.80
N PRO A 86 6.56 -11.00 -12.93
CA PRO A 86 6.97 -12.34 -13.34
C PRO A 86 8.49 -12.50 -13.30
N GLY A 87 8.97 -13.53 -12.60
CA GLY A 87 10.41 -13.81 -12.45
C GLY A 87 11.13 -13.06 -11.32
N LYS A 88 10.47 -12.12 -10.63
CA LYS A 88 11.00 -11.48 -9.41
C LYS A 88 10.36 -12.10 -8.16
N LYS A 89 11.08 -12.06 -7.04
CA LYS A 89 10.60 -12.50 -5.72
C LYS A 89 10.49 -11.30 -4.80
N GLY A 90 9.47 -11.29 -3.95
CA GLY A 90 9.28 -10.28 -2.91
C GLY A 90 7.92 -9.61 -3.03
N TYR A 91 6.99 -10.07 -2.19
CA TYR A 91 5.74 -9.36 -1.97
C TYR A 91 6.01 -8.17 -1.05
N LEU A 92 5.43 -7.03 -1.39
CA LEU A 92 5.44 -5.84 -0.56
C LEU A 92 4.03 -5.55 -0.08
N PHE A 93 3.88 -5.27 1.20
CA PHE A 93 2.59 -5.11 1.84
C PHE A 93 2.43 -3.67 2.33
N HIS A 94 1.25 -3.11 2.12
CA HIS A 94 0.86 -1.89 2.81
C HIS A 94 0.42 -2.27 4.24
N PRO A 95 1.08 -1.77 5.30
CA PRO A 95 0.84 -2.24 6.67
C PRO A 95 -0.61 -2.12 7.12
N LYS A 96 -1.20 -0.93 6.98
CA LYS A 96 -2.56 -0.65 7.44
C LYS A 96 -3.62 -1.43 6.64
N PRO A 97 -3.63 -1.39 5.29
CA PRO A 97 -4.52 -2.24 4.49
C PRO A 97 -4.37 -3.75 4.77
N TRP A 98 -3.15 -4.21 5.09
CA TRP A 98 -2.91 -5.62 5.41
C TRP A 98 -3.59 -6.01 6.73
N LEU A 99 -3.46 -5.19 7.77
CA LEU A 99 -4.13 -5.42 9.06
C LEU A 99 -5.66 -5.37 8.90
N ASP A 100 -6.18 -4.37 8.19
CA ASP A 100 -7.62 -4.24 7.93
C ASP A 100 -8.18 -5.47 7.17
N PHE A 101 -7.40 -6.04 6.26
CA PHE A 101 -7.75 -7.28 5.56
C PHE A 101 -7.81 -8.48 6.51
N LEU A 102 -6.80 -8.63 7.38
CA LEU A 102 -6.74 -9.73 8.34
C LEU A 102 -7.92 -9.67 9.31
N ASP A 103 -8.22 -8.50 9.89
CA ASP A 103 -9.33 -8.35 10.83
C ASP A 103 -10.68 -8.78 10.21
N LYS A 104 -10.87 -8.47 8.92
CA LYS A 104 -12.11 -8.78 8.21
C LYS A 104 -12.22 -10.25 7.79
N TRP A 105 -11.15 -10.82 7.23
CA TRP A 105 -11.23 -12.10 6.51
C TRP A 105 -10.54 -13.25 7.21
N PHE A 106 -9.58 -13.01 8.09
CA PHE A 106 -8.84 -14.07 8.78
C PHE A 106 -9.74 -15.00 9.63
N PRO A 107 -10.81 -14.53 10.32
CA PRO A 107 -11.75 -15.42 10.98
C PRO A 107 -12.47 -16.40 10.05
N GLU A 108 -12.81 -15.96 8.83
CA GLU A 108 -13.45 -16.82 7.81
C GLU A 108 -12.44 -17.81 7.23
N ILE A 109 -11.23 -17.35 6.90
CA ILE A 109 -10.15 -18.19 6.35
C ILE A 109 -9.78 -19.30 7.33
N SER A 110 -9.60 -18.96 8.61
CA SER A 110 -9.28 -19.93 9.66
C SER A 110 -10.42 -20.92 9.97
N ARG A 111 -11.68 -20.55 9.71
CA ARG A 111 -12.84 -21.44 9.84
C ARG A 111 -12.93 -22.41 8.66
N SER A 112 -12.86 -21.90 7.43
CA SER A 112 -12.94 -22.71 6.21
C SER A 112 -11.83 -23.78 6.15
N LEU A 113 -10.65 -23.48 6.68
CA LEU A 113 -9.53 -24.42 6.73
C LEU A 113 -9.71 -25.51 7.81
N ARG A 114 -10.39 -25.22 8.92
CA ARG A 114 -10.77 -26.24 9.92
C ARG A 114 -11.81 -27.22 9.38
N GLU A 115 -12.68 -26.76 8.49
CA GLU A 115 -13.71 -27.60 7.86
C GLU A 115 -13.16 -28.47 6.73
N LYS A 116 -12.18 -27.97 5.97
CA LYS A 116 -11.48 -28.77 4.92
C LYS A 116 -10.54 -29.84 5.45
N GLY A 117 -10.18 -29.79 6.73
CA GLY A 117 -9.33 -30.79 7.39
C GLY A 117 -10.10 -31.97 8.00
N LYS A 118 -11.43 -32.00 7.84
CA LYS A 118 -12.29 -33.16 8.16
C LYS A 118 -12.66 -33.90 6.89
#